data_AF-A0A1D1UV30-F1
#
_entry.id   AF-A0A1D1UV30-F1
#
_cell.length_a   1.000
_cell.length_b   1.000
_cell.length_c   1.000
_cell.angle_alpha   90.00
_cell.angle_beta   90.00
_cell.angle_gamma   90.00
#
_symmetry.space_group_name_H-M   'P 1'
#
loop_
_entity.id
_entity.type
_entity.pdbx_description
1 polymer ?
#
loop_
_entity_poly.entity_id
_entity_poly.type
_entity_poly.pdbx_seq_one_letter_code
_entity_poly.pdbx_strand_id
1 'polypeptide(L)' 'MSAQPGIILTEKKMGFMLQTADECIEDLVAHVQRSPKPFHVADLGVAFGYTSKVLLKAGATVMASDLAESHLMALYSSVS' A
#
# COMPACT_ATOMS: atom_id res chain seq x y z
N MET A 1 -6.40 17.40 7.46
CA MET A 1 -7.14 17.48 6.19
C MET A 1 -7.11 16.10 5.57
N SER A 2 -8.21 15.36 5.59
CA SER A 2 -8.30 14.07 4.90
C SER A 2 -8.26 14.34 3.39
N ALA A 3 -7.26 13.80 2.70
CA ALA A 3 -7.21 13.84 1.24
C ALA A 3 -8.49 13.19 0.69
N GLN A 4 -9.08 13.76 -0.37
CA GLN A 4 -10.21 13.12 -1.03
C GLN A 4 -9.80 11.71 -1.50
N PRO A 5 -10.63 10.66 -1.29
CA PRO A 5 -10.29 9.31 -1.73
C PRO A 5 -10.04 9.30 -3.24
N GLY A 6 -8.83 8.92 -3.65
CA GLY A 6 -8.57 8.63 -5.06
C GLY A 6 -9.33 7.37 -5.45
N ILE A 7 -10.21 7.44 -6.44
CA ILE A 7 -10.86 6.26 -7.01
C ILE A 7 -10.19 5.95 -8.34
N ILE A 8 -9.62 4.76 -8.49
CA ILE A 8 -9.06 4.30 -9.77
C ILE A 8 -9.87 3.13 -10.32
N LEU A 9 -10.08 3.10 -11.64
CA LEU A 9 -10.56 1.88 -12.29
C LEU A 9 -9.49 0.79 -12.21
N THR A 10 -9.94 -0.43 -11.93
CA THR A 10 -9.12 -1.64 -12.08
C THR A 10 -8.73 -1.89 -13.55
N GLU A 11 -7.69 -2.68 -13.77
CA GLU A 11 -7.06 -2.91 -15.08
C GLU A 11 -8.04 -3.37 -16.19
N LYS A 12 -9.12 -4.08 -15.82
CA LYS A 12 -10.17 -4.54 -16.76
C LYS A 12 -11.44 -3.69 -16.74
N LYS A 13 -11.45 -2.56 -16.02
CA LYS A 13 -12.61 -1.69 -15.81
C LYS A 13 -13.84 -2.39 -15.22
N MET A 14 -13.62 -3.51 -14.52
CA MET A 14 -14.68 -4.34 -13.91
C MET A 14 -14.93 -3.99 -12.44
N GLY A 15 -14.29 -2.93 -11.94
CA GLY A 15 -14.39 -2.49 -10.55
C GLY A 15 -13.49 -1.29 -10.29
N PHE A 16 -13.52 -0.81 -9.05
CA PHE A 16 -12.75 0.36 -8.60
C PHE A 16 -11.88 -0.01 -7.39
N MET A 17 -10.73 0.65 -7.29
CA MET A 17 -9.88 0.61 -6.11
C MET A 17 -9.94 1.97 -5.41
N LEU A 18 -10.14 1.94 -4.10
CA LEU A 18 -10.00 3.12 -3.25
C LEU A 18 -8.53 3.30 -2.88
N GLN A 19 -7.99 4.48 -3.14
CA GLN A 19 -6.68 4.92 -2.71
C GLN A 19 -6.81 5.77 -1.45
N THR A 20 -7.30 5.17 -0.40
CA THR A 20 -7.48 5.82 0.90
C THR A 20 -7.00 4.88 2.00
N ALA A 21 -6.39 5.46 3.03
CA ALA A 21 -6.10 4.75 4.26
C ALA A 21 -7.37 4.80 5.11
N ASP A 22 -7.84 3.65 5.56
CA ASP A 22 -8.82 3.61 6.64
C ASP A 22 -8.12 3.75 8.00
N GLU A 23 -8.91 3.78 9.07
CA GLU A 23 -8.42 3.89 10.45
C GLU A 23 -7.37 2.81 10.80
N CYS A 24 -7.53 1.59 10.27
CA CYS A 24 -6.59 0.50 10.49
C CYS A 24 -5.23 0.76 9.83
N ILE A 25 -5.24 1.26 8.60
CA ILE A 25 -4.00 1.63 7.90
C ILE A 25 -3.35 2.83 8.58
N GLU A 26 -4.12 3.82 9.01
CA GLU A 26 -3.59 4.99 9.74
C GLU A 26 -2.91 4.58 11.06
N ASP A 27 -3.54 3.71 11.84
CA ASP A 27 -2.97 3.18 13.08
C ASP A 27 -1.69 2.38 12.84
N LEU A 28 -1.67 1.55 11.79
CA LEU A 28 -0.49 0.80 11.40
C LEU A 28 0.66 1.74 10.99
N VAL A 29 0.38 2.78 10.22
CA VAL A 29 1.37 3.81 9.85
C VAL A 29 1.93 4.50 11.09
N ALA A 30 1.06 4.92 12.02
CA ALA A 30 1.49 5.54 13.26
C ALA A 30 2.34 4.59 14.12
N HIS A 31 2.04 3.28 14.10
CA HIS A 31 2.85 2.27 14.77
C HIS A 31 4.22 2.11 14.11
N VAL A 32 4.28 2.02 12.78
CA VAL A 32 5.53 1.95 12.01
C VAL A 32 6.42 3.14 12.29
N GLN A 33 5.87 4.36 12.34
CA GLN A 33 6.63 5.60 12.56
C GLN A 33 7.25 5.68 13.97
N ARG A 34 6.55 5.18 14.99
CA ARG A 34 7.00 5.22 16.39
C ARG A 34 7.96 4.08 16.75
N SER A 35 8.03 3.04 15.92
CA SER A 35 8.82 1.85 16.21
C SER A 35 10.30 2.02 15.80
N PRO A 36 11.25 1.38 16.52
CA PRO A 36 12.65 1.32 16.11
C PRO A 36 12.83 0.74 14.70
N LYS A 37 13.90 1.16 14.00
CA LYS A 37 14.20 0.73 12.63
C LYS A 37 15.32 -0.32 12.61
N PRO A 38 15.30 -1.30 11.67
CA PRO A 38 14.30 -1.48 10.63
C PRO A 38 12.99 -2.09 11.16
N PHE A 39 11.86 -1.64 10.60
CA PHE A 39 10.54 -2.21 10.89
C PHE A 39 10.04 -2.96 9.66
N HIS A 40 9.86 -4.27 9.76
CA HIS A 40 9.49 -5.12 8.64
C HIS A 40 7.98 -5.38 8.62
N VAL A 41 7.35 -5.24 7.45
CA VAL A 41 5.92 -5.53 7.25
C VAL A 41 5.75 -6.50 6.09
N ALA A 42 4.96 -7.55 6.30
CA ALA A 42 4.46 -8.40 5.23
C ALA A 42 3.08 -7.88 4.78
N ASP A 43 2.98 -7.45 3.53
CA ASP A 43 1.74 -6.95 2.93
C ASP A 43 1.24 -8.00 1.92
N LEU A 44 0.11 -8.65 2.23
CA LEU A 44 -0.42 -9.81 1.51
C LEU A 44 -1.69 -9.42 0.76
N GLY A 45 -1.70 -9.60 -0.56
CA GLY A 45 -2.78 -9.12 -1.42
C GLY A 45 -2.66 -7.63 -1.71
N VAL A 46 -1.48 -7.18 -2.16
CA VAL A 46 -1.14 -5.75 -2.28
C VAL A 46 -1.90 -5.01 -3.37
N ALA A 47 -2.51 -5.72 -4.32
CA ALA A 47 -3.06 -5.13 -5.54
C ALA A 47 -2.07 -4.16 -6.20
N PHE A 48 -2.47 -2.94 -6.55
CA PHE A 48 -1.58 -1.93 -7.12
C PHE A 48 -0.71 -1.19 -6.08
N GLY A 49 -0.65 -1.72 -4.86
CA GLY A 49 0.34 -1.38 -3.84
C GLY A 49 0.10 -0.07 -3.10
N TYR A 50 -1.15 0.37 -2.94
CA TYR A 50 -1.45 1.60 -2.21
C TYR A 50 -0.92 1.55 -0.77
N THR A 51 -1.33 0.53 -0.01
CA THR A 51 -0.90 0.33 1.39
C THR A 51 0.61 0.15 1.49
N SER A 52 1.20 -0.66 0.62
CA SER A 52 2.66 -0.86 0.56
C SER A 52 3.41 0.47 0.39
N LYS A 53 2.94 1.36 -0.50
CA LYS A 53 3.54 2.69 -0.71
C LYS A 53 3.42 3.58 0.51
N VAL A 54 2.28 3.55 1.19
CA VAL A 54 2.04 4.31 2.41
C VAL A 54 2.99 3.84 3.53
N LEU A 55 3.16 2.52 3.68
CA LEU A 55 4.06 1.92 4.68
C LEU A 55 5.54 2.17 4.37
N LEU A 56 5.95 2.09 3.10
CA LEU A 56 7.30 2.46 2.67
C LEU A 56 7.61 3.92 3.00
N LYS A 57 6.67 4.84 2.72
CA LYS A 57 6.79 6.27 3.08
C LYS A 57 6.88 6.49 4.59
N ALA A 58 6.25 5.63 5.40
CA ALA A 58 6.36 5.63 6.85
C ALA A 58 7.70 5.07 7.39
N GLY A 59 8.58 4.58 6.50
CA GLY A 59 9.89 4.04 6.83
C GLY A 59 9.84 2.58 7.26
N ALA A 60 8.87 1.79 6.79
CA ALA A 60 8.94 0.33 6.88
C ALA A 60 9.80 -0.25 5.75
N THR A 61 10.30 -1.46 5.96
CA THR A 61 10.73 -2.37 4.91
C THR A 61 9.56 -3.31 4.61
N VAL A 62 9.04 -3.27 3.38
CA VAL A 62 7.84 -4.04 3.01
C VAL A 62 8.21 -5.26 2.17
N MET A 63 7.72 -6.42 2.58
CA MET A 63 7.66 -7.64 1.77
C MET A 63 6.26 -7.75 1.17
N ALA A 64 6.14 -7.53 -0.13
CA ALA A 64 4.86 -7.51 -0.84
C ALA A 64 4.56 -8.86 -1.52
N SER A 65 3.31 -9.31 -1.44
CA SER A 65 2.82 -10.50 -2.13
C SER A 65 1.45 -10.26 -2.75
N ASP A 66 1.23 -10.81 -3.95
CA ASP A 66 -0.08 -10.83 -4.61
C ASP A 66 -0.18 -12.09 -5.48
N LEU A 67 -1.40 -12.53 -5.78
CA LEU A 67 -1.63 -13.64 -6.70
C LEU A 67 -1.42 -13.22 -8.16
N ALA A 68 -1.65 -11.95 -8.50
CA ALA A 68 -1.45 -11.44 -9.83
C ALA A 68 -0.06 -10.81 -9.97
N GLU A 69 0.74 -11.30 -10.91
CA GLU A 69 2.06 -10.73 -11.19
C GLU A 69 1.96 -9.26 -11.67
N SER A 70 0.92 -8.90 -12.43
CA SER A 70 0.73 -7.52 -12.92
C SER A 70 0.60 -6.50 -11.79
N HIS A 71 -0.02 -6.89 -10.67
CA HIS A 71 -0.13 -6.08 -9.45
C HIS A 71 1.26 -5.80 -8.86
N LEU A 72 2.08 -6.84 -8.70
CA LEU A 72 3.44 -6.72 -8.18
C LEU A 72 4.35 -5.92 -9.10
N MET A 73 4.25 -6.11 -10.43
CA MET A 73 4.98 -5.31 -11.40
C MET A 73 4.59 -3.83 -11.35
N ALA A 74 3.29 -3.54 -11.26
CA ALA A 74 2.81 -2.17 -11.13
C ALA A 74 3.28 -1.51 -9.83
N LEU A 75 3.30 -2.24 -8.71
CA LEU A 75 3.90 -1.77 -7.47
C LEU A 75 5.40 -1.52 -7.67
N TYR A 76 6.16 -2.51 -8.13
CA TYR A 76 7.61 -2.43 -8.29
C TYR A 76 8.05 -1.24 -9.15
N SER A 77 7.42 -1.07 -10.33
CA SER A 77 7.71 0.06 -11.24
C SER A 77 7.36 1.45 -10.66
N SER A 78 6.59 1.50 -9.58
CA SER A 78 6.14 2.76 -8.96
C SER A 78 6.86 3.11 -7.66
N VAL A 79 7.76 2.25 -7.19
CA VAL A 79 8.58 2.46 -5.97
C VAL A 79 10.07 2.28 -6.21
N SER A 80 10.46 1.82 -7.41
CA SER A 80 11.86 1.77 -7.89
C SER A 80 12.23 3.11 -8.53
#